data_AF-A0A7C4XQU8-F1
#
_entry.id   AF-A0A7C4XQU8-F1
#
_cell.length_a   1.000
_cell.length_b   1.000
_cell.length_c   1.000
_cell.angle_alpha   90.00
_cell.angle_beta   90.00
_cell.angle_gamma   90.00
#
_symmetry.space_group_name_H-M   'P 1'
#
loop_
_entity.id
_entity.type
_entity.pdbx_description
1 polymer ?
#
loop_
_entity_poly.entity_id
_entity_poly.type
_entity_poly.pdbx_seq_one_letter_code
_entity_poly.pdbx_strand_id
1 'polypeptide(L)'
;MSITFREILNQKSWTSYEDYVAEGINQYSSELSKDISEGRKHKKAIREFLEKNFEIKTIPDDLSEELNLLTSGQVVGIDGTIATHKTITGTMAQIGVVAVNYLNEKIQHSCFISEAKYKQDIKDVADYLYSHESINKIVSAPVLRAALQVRERELGLDDKFRDKYKIYHGPLIPFEMLANPGKAELKILDVTVEI
;
A
#
# COMPACT_ATOMS: atom_id res chain seq x y z
N MET A 1 24.29 7.33 -24.89
CA MET A 1 25.55 7.93 -24.41
C MET A 1 25.87 7.29 -23.07
N SER A 2 27.05 6.69 -22.90
CA SER A 2 27.46 6.09 -21.61
C SER A 2 28.22 7.11 -20.78
N ILE A 3 27.74 7.42 -19.58
CA ILE A 3 28.43 8.25 -18.60
C ILE A 3 29.73 7.56 -18.20
N THR A 4 30.84 8.28 -18.23
CA THR A 4 32.17 7.79 -17.85
C THR A 4 32.46 8.11 -16.37
N PHE A 5 33.29 7.29 -15.73
CA PHE A 5 33.69 7.48 -14.33
C PHE A 5 34.37 8.85 -14.08
N ARG A 6 35.06 9.38 -15.09
CA ARG A 6 35.69 10.71 -15.05
C ARG A 6 34.68 11.84 -15.02
N GLU A 7 33.53 11.67 -15.65
CA GLU A 7 32.41 12.63 -15.61
C GLU A 7 31.71 12.60 -14.25
N ILE A 8 31.65 11.43 -13.59
CA ILE A 8 31.13 11.30 -12.21
C ILE A 8 32.06 12.02 -11.22
N LEU A 9 33.38 11.89 -11.39
CA LEU A 9 34.37 12.55 -10.53
C LEU A 9 34.46 14.07 -10.73
N ASN A 10 34.04 14.57 -11.90
CA ASN A 10 34.01 16.01 -12.20
C ASN A 10 32.68 16.68 -11.81
N GLN A 11 31.80 15.99 -11.08
CA GLN A 11 30.61 16.62 -10.51
C GLN A 11 31.06 17.72 -9.53
N LYS A 12 30.44 18.89 -9.64
CA LYS A 12 30.79 20.08 -8.85
C LYS A 12 30.68 19.75 -7.35
N SER A 13 31.82 19.56 -6.70
CA SER A 13 31.91 19.33 -5.26
C SER A 13 32.03 20.68 -4.56
N TRP A 14 31.03 21.06 -3.76
CA TRP A 14 31.13 22.25 -2.92
C TRP A 14 32.14 21.98 -1.81
N THR A 15 33.18 22.81 -1.74
CA THR A 15 34.28 22.67 -0.78
C THR A 15 34.00 23.35 0.57
N SER A 16 32.98 24.22 0.63
CA SER A 16 32.53 24.89 1.84
C SER A 16 31.00 24.88 1.93
N TYR A 17 30.48 25.04 3.14
CA TYR A 17 29.04 25.12 3.39
C TYR A 17 28.46 26.44 2.84
N GLU A 18 29.23 27.51 2.89
CA GLU A 18 28.87 28.83 2.38
C GLU A 18 28.66 28.81 0.85
N ASP A 19 29.52 28.11 0.11
CA ASP A 19 29.39 27.95 -1.35
C ASP A 19 28.16 27.10 -1.71
N TYR A 20 27.86 26.07 -0.91
CA TYR A 20 26.65 25.26 -1.07
C TYR A 20 25.37 26.08 -0.83
N VAL A 21 25.36 26.94 0.19
CA VAL A 21 24.21 27.81 0.49
C VAL A 21 24.03 28.89 -0.58
N ALA A 22 25.13 29.51 -1.05
CA ALA A 22 25.07 30.57 -2.04
C ALA A 22 24.70 30.07 -3.45
N GLU A 23 25.24 28.93 -3.88
CA GLU A 23 25.08 28.44 -5.25
C GLU A 23 24.16 27.22 -5.33
N GLY A 24 24.35 26.24 -4.44
CA GLY A 24 23.59 24.99 -4.43
C GLY A 24 22.10 25.23 -4.16
N ILE A 25 21.75 25.94 -3.09
CA ILE A 25 20.34 26.21 -2.74
C ILE A 25 19.63 27.00 -3.85
N ASN A 26 20.29 27.99 -4.44
CA ASN A 26 19.72 28.78 -5.54
C ASN A 26 19.54 27.94 -6.81
N GLN A 27 20.52 27.08 -7.13
CA GLN A 27 20.41 26.16 -8.26
C GLN A 27 19.26 25.17 -8.06
N TYR A 28 19.20 24.47 -6.92
CA TYR A 28 18.11 23.55 -6.58
C TYR A 28 16.75 24.25 -6.58
N SER A 29 16.65 25.45 -6.03
CA SER A 29 15.40 26.21 -6.02
C SER A 29 14.93 26.58 -7.43
N SER A 30 15.87 26.93 -8.31
CA SER A 30 15.57 27.26 -9.71
C SER A 30 15.17 26.03 -10.53
N GLU A 31 15.84 24.89 -10.31
CA GLU A 31 15.51 23.61 -10.95
C GLU A 31 14.16 23.10 -10.46
N LEU A 32 13.93 23.08 -9.15
CA LEU A 32 12.65 22.71 -8.56
C LEU A 32 11.50 23.60 -9.08
N SER A 33 11.74 24.90 -9.23
CA SER A 33 10.74 25.81 -9.80
C SER A 33 10.42 25.49 -11.26
N LYS A 34 11.42 25.10 -12.05
CA LYS A 34 11.23 24.62 -13.43
C LYS A 34 10.46 23.31 -13.45
N ASP A 35 10.84 22.34 -12.63
CA ASP A 35 10.19 21.03 -12.52
C ASP A 35 8.72 21.17 -12.10
N ILE A 36 8.41 22.06 -11.16
CA ILE A 36 7.03 22.36 -10.77
C ILE A 36 6.27 22.98 -11.96
N SER A 37 6.89 23.89 -12.70
CA SER A 37 6.27 24.53 -13.88
C SER A 37 6.00 23.51 -15.00
N GLU A 38 6.96 22.65 -15.30
CA GLU A 38 6.81 21.58 -16.29
C GLU A 38 5.79 20.54 -15.83
N GLY A 39 5.83 20.12 -14.57
CA GLY A 39 4.85 19.23 -13.96
C GLY A 39 3.42 19.78 -14.06
N ARG A 40 3.23 21.10 -13.86
CA ARG A 40 1.94 21.77 -14.08
C ARG A 40 1.52 21.76 -15.54
N LYS A 41 2.44 22.00 -16.49
CA LYS A 41 2.16 21.92 -17.93
C LYS A 41 1.75 20.49 -18.33
N HIS A 42 2.46 19.47 -17.87
CA HIS A 42 2.12 18.07 -18.12
C HIS A 42 0.77 17.70 -17.50
N LYS A 43 0.51 18.11 -16.25
CA LYS A 43 -0.79 17.89 -15.60
C LYS A 43 -1.94 18.50 -16.40
N LYS A 44 -1.76 19.73 -16.91
CA LYS A 44 -2.74 20.40 -17.75
C LYS A 44 -2.95 19.66 -19.08
N ALA A 45 -1.87 19.32 -19.78
CA ALA A 45 -1.96 18.56 -21.04
C ALA A 45 -2.62 17.19 -20.86
N ILE A 46 -2.33 16.48 -19.77
CA ILE A 46 -2.99 15.21 -19.42
C ILE A 46 -4.48 15.45 -19.16
N ARG A 47 -4.85 16.50 -18.41
CA ARG A 47 -6.25 16.83 -18.12
C ARG A 47 -7.01 17.14 -19.41
N GLU A 48 -6.47 17.99 -20.28
CA GLU A 48 -7.06 18.32 -21.58
C GLU A 48 -7.20 17.09 -22.48
N PHE A 49 -6.20 16.22 -22.49
CA PHE A 49 -6.28 14.94 -23.20
C PHE A 49 -7.41 14.06 -22.64
N LEU A 50 -7.52 13.94 -21.32
CA LEU A 50 -8.57 13.14 -20.68
C LEU A 50 -9.97 13.71 -20.99
N GLU A 51 -10.17 15.02 -20.84
CA GLU A 51 -11.45 15.69 -21.10
C GLU A 51 -11.87 15.59 -22.57
N LYS A 52 -10.90 15.56 -23.51
CA LYS A 52 -11.18 15.43 -24.93
C LYS A 52 -11.48 14.00 -25.37
N ASN A 53 -10.80 13.01 -24.79
CA ASN A 53 -10.83 11.63 -25.29
C ASN A 53 -11.70 10.69 -24.44
N PHE A 54 -12.09 11.10 -23.24
CA PHE A 54 -12.87 10.28 -22.33
C PHE A 54 -14.07 11.06 -21.79
N GLU A 55 -15.16 10.33 -21.55
CA GLU A 55 -16.31 10.88 -20.83
C GLU A 55 -15.95 10.97 -19.35
N ILE A 56 -15.67 12.18 -18.88
CA ILE A 56 -15.42 12.45 -17.46
C ILE A 56 -16.76 12.72 -16.78
N LYS A 57 -17.14 11.85 -15.85
CA LYS A 57 -18.29 12.09 -15.00
C LYS A 57 -18.08 13.36 -14.18
N THR A 58 -18.92 14.36 -14.41
CA THR A 58 -18.93 15.60 -13.63
C THR A 58 -19.58 15.34 -12.27
N ILE A 59 -18.97 15.89 -11.22
CA ILE A 59 -19.53 15.87 -9.89
C ILE A 59 -20.46 17.09 -9.79
N PRO A 60 -21.69 16.95 -9.26
CA PRO A 60 -22.57 18.09 -9.02
C PRO A 60 -21.91 19.14 -8.11
N ASP A 61 -22.22 20.42 -8.34
CA ASP A 61 -21.70 21.51 -7.51
C ASP A 61 -22.36 21.54 -6.11
N ASP A 62 -23.60 21.05 -6.01
CA ASP A 62 -24.31 20.88 -4.75
C ASP A 62 -24.14 19.45 -4.24
N LEU A 63 -23.44 19.32 -3.13
CA LEU A 63 -23.16 18.05 -2.43
C LEU A 63 -23.72 18.04 -1.00
N SER A 64 -24.78 18.83 -0.76
CA SER A 64 -25.36 18.99 0.56
C SER A 64 -25.94 17.68 1.12
N GLU A 65 -26.54 16.83 0.28
CA GLU A 65 -27.03 15.52 0.68
C GLU A 65 -25.89 14.57 1.05
N GLU A 66 -24.82 14.51 0.26
CA GLU A 66 -23.64 13.68 0.50
C GLU A 66 -22.90 14.12 1.77
N LEU A 67 -22.81 15.43 2.01
CA LEU A 67 -22.25 15.99 3.23
C LEU A 67 -23.09 15.57 4.46
N ASN A 68 -24.42 15.59 4.34
CA ASN A 68 -25.31 15.12 5.39
C ASN A 68 -25.14 13.62 5.64
N LEU A 69 -25.00 12.80 4.60
CA LEU A 69 -24.73 11.36 4.74
C LEU A 69 -23.40 11.09 5.44
N LEU A 70 -22.35 11.84 5.09
CA LEU A 70 -21.04 11.72 5.72
C LEU A 70 -21.11 12.09 7.21
N THR A 71 -21.63 13.29 7.51
CA THR A 71 -21.64 13.85 8.88
C THR A 71 -22.60 13.12 9.82
N SER A 72 -23.68 12.54 9.30
CA SER A 72 -24.62 11.69 10.07
C SER A 72 -24.08 10.27 10.35
N GLY A 73 -22.88 9.92 9.90
CA GLY A 73 -22.25 8.63 10.16
C GLY A 73 -22.79 7.47 9.32
N GLN A 74 -23.51 7.77 8.23
CA GLN A 74 -24.02 6.81 7.25
C GLN A 74 -22.94 6.33 6.28
N VAL A 75 -21.78 7.01 6.25
CA VAL A 75 -20.60 6.63 5.47
C VAL A 75 -19.53 6.07 6.40
N VAL A 76 -19.01 4.89 6.07
CA VAL A 76 -17.97 4.18 6.80
C VAL A 76 -16.73 4.05 5.91
N GLY A 77 -15.60 4.55 6.38
CA GLY A 77 -14.28 4.33 5.79
C GLY A 77 -13.66 3.06 6.37
N ILE A 78 -13.15 2.20 5.50
CA ILE A 78 -12.51 0.94 5.85
C ILE A 78 -11.09 0.94 5.28
N ASP A 79 -10.12 0.74 6.16
CA ASP A 79 -8.71 0.70 5.82
C ASP A 79 -7.98 -0.30 6.72
N GLY A 80 -6.83 -0.76 6.28
CA GLY A 80 -6.00 -1.64 7.09
C GLY A 80 -4.52 -1.51 6.81
N THR A 81 -3.74 -2.21 7.63
CA THR A 81 -2.29 -2.10 7.68
C THR A 81 -1.70 -3.46 7.98
N ILE A 82 -0.52 -3.71 7.39
CA ILE A 82 0.25 -4.92 7.61
C ILE A 82 1.55 -4.54 8.32
N ALA A 83 1.80 -5.16 9.46
CA ALA A 83 3.12 -5.16 10.10
C ALA A 83 3.77 -6.52 9.86
N THR A 84 4.92 -6.56 9.18
CA THR A 84 5.65 -7.80 8.91
C THR A 84 6.93 -7.90 9.72
N HIS A 85 7.19 -9.07 10.30
CA HIS A 85 8.43 -9.40 10.99
C HIS A 85 9.02 -10.69 10.41
N LYS A 86 10.30 -10.67 10.06
CA LYS A 86 11.01 -11.88 9.63
C LYS A 86 11.56 -12.59 10.85
N THR A 87 11.34 -13.89 10.92
CA THR A 87 11.86 -14.79 11.95
C THR A 87 12.71 -15.88 11.30
N ILE A 88 13.47 -16.60 12.14
CA ILE A 88 14.25 -17.79 11.77
C ILE A 88 13.36 -18.82 11.06
N THR A 89 12.14 -19.00 11.55
CA THR A 89 11.18 -19.99 11.06
C THR A 89 10.34 -19.53 9.86
N GLY A 90 10.46 -18.26 9.45
CA GLY A 90 9.72 -17.67 8.34
C GLY A 90 9.18 -16.25 8.61
N THR A 91 8.25 -15.80 7.77
CA THR A 91 7.56 -14.51 7.91
C THR A 91 6.38 -14.60 8.89
N MET A 92 6.35 -13.68 9.83
CA MET A 92 5.18 -13.34 10.63
C MET A 92 4.59 -12.02 10.13
N ALA A 93 3.28 -11.92 10.09
CA ALA A 93 2.58 -10.69 9.75
C ALA A 93 1.38 -10.49 10.66
N GLN A 94 1.20 -9.27 11.15
CA GLN A 94 -0.02 -8.82 11.79
C GLN A 94 -0.78 -7.94 10.81
N ILE A 95 -2.03 -8.27 10.57
CA ILE A 95 -2.95 -7.50 9.73
C ILE A 95 -3.95 -6.84 10.67
N GLY A 96 -3.95 -5.51 10.71
CA GLY A 96 -4.96 -4.71 11.40
C GLY A 96 -5.92 -4.10 10.39
N VAL A 97 -7.22 -4.17 10.66
CA VAL A 97 -8.26 -3.54 9.84
C VAL A 97 -9.18 -2.73 10.74
N VAL A 98 -9.54 -1.53 10.28
CA VAL A 98 -10.40 -0.62 11.01
C VAL A 98 -11.51 -0.11 10.08
N ALA A 99 -12.73 -0.10 10.60
CA ALA A 99 -13.86 0.61 10.03
C ALA A 99 -14.21 1.79 10.94
N VAL A 100 -14.33 2.98 10.36
CA VAL A 100 -14.61 4.22 11.10
C VAL A 100 -15.61 5.08 10.35
N ASN A 101 -16.49 5.78 11.08
CA ASN A 101 -17.36 6.82 10.50
C ASN A 101 -17.04 8.21 11.04
N TYR A 102 -17.72 9.22 10.52
CA TYR A 102 -17.51 10.61 10.90
C TYR A 102 -17.86 10.91 12.37
N LEU A 103 -18.73 10.09 12.98
CA LEU A 103 -19.09 10.18 14.40
C LEU A 103 -18.07 9.48 15.32
N ASN A 104 -16.95 9.00 14.76
CA ASN A 104 -15.89 8.29 15.46
C ASN A 104 -16.34 6.94 16.08
N GLU A 105 -17.42 6.35 15.56
CA GLU A 105 -17.76 4.95 15.82
C GLU A 105 -16.73 4.08 15.09
N LYS A 106 -16.07 3.17 15.82
CA LYS A 106 -15.00 2.34 15.28
C LYS A 106 -15.20 0.86 15.57
N ILE A 107 -14.88 0.03 14.59
CA ILE A 107 -14.71 -1.42 14.75
C ILE A 107 -13.30 -1.76 14.31
N GLN A 108 -12.60 -2.57 15.10
CA GLN A 108 -11.21 -2.94 14.87
C GLN A 108 -11.06 -4.45 14.92
N HIS A 109 -10.41 -5.01 13.90
CA HIS A 109 -10.00 -6.41 13.89
C HIS A 109 -8.49 -6.51 13.68
N SER A 110 -7.89 -7.52 14.30
CA SER A 110 -6.50 -7.86 14.08
C SER A 110 -6.38 -9.36 13.85
N CYS A 111 -5.58 -9.73 12.86
CA CYS A 111 -5.30 -11.10 12.48
C CYS A 111 -3.79 -11.32 12.46
N PHE A 112 -3.34 -12.49 12.88
CA PHE A 112 -1.93 -12.88 12.88
C PHE A 112 -1.71 -14.03 11.91
N ILE A 113 -0.76 -13.86 11.01
CA ILE A 113 -0.28 -14.86 10.06
C ILE A 113 1.15 -15.21 10.46
N SER A 114 1.44 -16.50 10.60
CA SER A 114 2.79 -16.98 10.90
C SER A 114 3.13 -18.19 10.03
N GLU A 115 4.23 -18.08 9.28
CA GLU A 115 4.82 -19.21 8.57
C GLU A 115 5.39 -20.28 9.51
N ALA A 116 5.65 -19.94 10.79
CA ALA A 116 6.35 -20.80 11.74
C ALA A 116 5.62 -22.13 12.01
N LYS A 117 4.31 -22.22 11.74
CA LYS A 117 3.55 -23.47 11.88
C LYS A 117 3.83 -24.51 10.78
N TYR A 118 4.61 -24.17 9.75
CA TYR A 118 4.83 -25.03 8.58
C TYR A 118 6.22 -25.65 8.47
N LYS A 119 7.17 -25.33 9.35
CA LYS A 119 8.52 -25.93 9.34
C LYS A 119 8.66 -26.97 10.48
N GLN A 120 9.15 -28.16 10.14
CA GLN A 120 9.51 -29.21 11.10
C GLN A 120 10.64 -28.73 12.04
N ASP A 121 10.71 -29.31 13.24
CA ASP A 121 11.82 -29.08 14.18
C ASP A 121 13.16 -29.32 13.49
N ILE A 122 13.97 -28.26 13.39
CA ILE A 122 15.30 -28.30 12.78
C ILE A 122 16.25 -28.95 13.79
N LYS A 123 16.73 -30.16 13.48
CA LYS A 123 17.63 -30.95 14.35
C LYS A 123 19.12 -30.72 14.08
N ASP A 124 19.47 -30.16 12.92
CA ASP A 124 20.86 -29.95 12.47
C ASP A 124 21.17 -28.44 12.27
N VAL A 125 22.37 -28.03 12.69
CA VAL A 125 22.90 -26.66 12.53
C VAL A 125 23.15 -26.32 11.06
N ALA A 126 23.50 -27.30 10.22
CA ALA A 126 23.64 -27.09 8.79
C ALA A 126 22.28 -26.79 8.14
N ASP A 127 21.24 -27.56 8.48
CA ASP A 127 19.86 -27.33 8.03
C ASP A 127 19.34 -25.96 8.51
N TYR A 128 19.73 -25.51 9.71
CA TYR A 128 19.42 -24.17 10.20
C TYR A 128 19.98 -23.07 9.30
N LEU A 129 21.26 -23.19 8.89
CA LEU A 129 21.92 -22.21 8.02
C LEU A 129 21.37 -22.25 6.59
N TYR A 130 21.07 -23.44 6.06
CA TYR A 130 20.42 -23.57 4.73
C TYR A 130 18.97 -23.08 4.73
N SER A 131 18.23 -23.23 5.83
CA SER A 131 16.86 -22.69 5.95
C SER A 131 16.81 -21.16 6.02
N HIS A 132 17.95 -20.52 6.31
CA HIS A 132 18.15 -19.06 6.20
C HIS A 132 18.41 -18.61 4.77
N GLU A 133 18.83 -19.51 3.86
CA GLU A 133 18.90 -19.20 2.44
C GLU A 133 17.50 -19.07 1.86
N SER A 134 17.38 -18.19 0.86
CA SER A 134 16.14 -17.67 0.29
C SER A 134 15.33 -18.70 -0.51
N ILE A 135 14.89 -19.77 0.14
CA ILE A 135 14.12 -20.84 -0.49
C ILE A 135 12.66 -20.71 -0.05
N ASN A 136 11.86 -20.21 -1.00
CA ASN A 136 10.39 -20.13 -1.04
C ASN A 136 9.69 -19.59 0.21
N LYS A 137 9.43 -18.27 0.19
CA LYS A 137 8.44 -17.65 1.08
C LYS A 137 7.05 -18.15 0.69
N ILE A 138 6.45 -19.01 1.50
CA ILE A 138 5.06 -19.43 1.38
C ILE A 138 4.13 -18.20 1.47
N VAL A 139 4.48 -17.25 2.34
CA VAL A 139 3.79 -15.99 2.59
C VAL A 139 4.57 -14.85 1.93
N SER A 140 4.29 -14.67 0.63
CA SER A 140 4.82 -13.55 -0.15
C SER A 140 4.07 -12.23 0.14
N ALA A 141 4.67 -11.09 -0.20
CA ALA A 141 4.02 -9.78 -0.06
C ALA A 141 2.69 -9.67 -0.83
N PRO A 142 2.54 -10.19 -2.06
CA PRO A 142 1.25 -10.26 -2.74
C PRO A 142 0.20 -11.07 -1.98
N VAL A 143 0.58 -12.19 -1.34
CA VAL A 143 -0.33 -13.00 -0.51
C VAL A 143 -0.80 -12.20 0.71
N LEU A 144 0.11 -11.48 1.38
CA LEU A 144 -0.25 -10.63 2.52
C LEU A 144 -1.18 -9.47 2.11
N ARG A 145 -0.94 -8.86 0.95
CA ARG A 145 -1.84 -7.82 0.41
C ARG A 145 -3.22 -8.36 0.07
N ALA A 146 -3.29 -9.54 -0.56
CA ALA A 146 -4.57 -10.21 -0.80
C ALA A 146 -5.32 -10.49 0.51
N ALA A 147 -4.62 -10.99 1.53
CA ALA A 147 -5.19 -11.27 2.83
C ALA A 147 -5.73 -10.01 3.51
N LEU A 148 -4.98 -8.90 3.48
CA LEU A 148 -5.44 -7.60 3.99
C LEU A 148 -6.74 -7.17 3.30
N GLN A 149 -6.76 -7.20 1.97
CA GLN A 149 -7.91 -6.78 1.19
C GLN A 149 -9.15 -7.63 1.50
N VAL A 150 -8.98 -8.95 1.65
CA VAL A 150 -10.08 -9.84 2.08
C VAL A 150 -10.60 -9.42 3.44
N ARG A 151 -9.73 -9.18 4.43
CA ARG A 151 -10.15 -8.75 5.77
C ARG A 151 -10.86 -7.40 5.80
N GLU A 152 -10.44 -6.45 4.95
CA GLU A 152 -11.18 -5.20 4.75
C GLU A 152 -12.61 -5.46 4.28
N ARG A 153 -12.78 -6.31 3.25
CA ARG A 153 -14.10 -6.62 2.69
C ARG A 153 -14.97 -7.37 3.70
N GLU A 154 -14.42 -8.36 4.40
CA GLU A 154 -15.11 -9.06 5.48
C GLU A 154 -15.63 -8.11 6.56
N LEU A 155 -14.81 -7.17 7.04
CA LEU A 155 -15.25 -6.17 8.01
C LEU A 155 -16.37 -5.29 7.44
N GLY A 156 -16.30 -4.91 6.16
CA GLY A 156 -17.37 -4.17 5.53
C GLY A 156 -18.65 -4.97 5.24
N LEU A 157 -18.60 -6.30 5.32
CA LEU A 157 -19.77 -7.18 5.23
C LEU A 157 -20.44 -7.43 6.59
N ASP A 158 -19.87 -6.91 7.70
CA ASP A 158 -20.50 -6.97 9.02
C ASP A 158 -21.94 -6.40 8.97
N ASP A 159 -22.88 -7.10 9.60
CA ASP A 159 -24.31 -6.75 9.63
C ASP A 159 -24.56 -5.32 10.15
N LYS A 160 -23.67 -4.80 11.01
CA LYS A 160 -23.76 -3.42 11.53
C LYS A 160 -23.63 -2.36 10.44
N PHE A 161 -23.07 -2.71 9.29
CA PHE A 161 -22.85 -1.81 8.17
C PHE A 161 -23.77 -2.12 6.98
N ARG A 162 -24.76 -3.00 7.13
CA ARG A 162 -25.64 -3.44 6.04
C ARG A 162 -26.28 -2.28 5.27
N ASP A 163 -26.79 -1.28 6.01
CA ASP A 163 -27.50 -0.12 5.45
C ASP A 163 -26.62 1.14 5.35
N LYS A 164 -25.29 0.99 5.48
CA LYS A 164 -24.33 2.10 5.42
C LYS A 164 -23.56 2.11 4.09
N TYR A 165 -23.17 3.29 3.64
CA TYR A 165 -22.25 3.46 2.51
C TYR A 165 -20.82 3.10 2.95
N LYS A 166 -20.12 2.30 2.15
CA LYS A 166 -18.80 1.75 2.48
C LYS A 166 -17.77 2.28 1.51
N ILE A 167 -16.72 2.88 2.05
CA ILE A 167 -15.58 3.37 1.29
C ILE A 167 -14.37 2.50 1.66
N TYR A 168 -13.88 1.75 0.68
CA TYR A 168 -12.66 0.97 0.83
C TYR A 168 -11.46 1.75 0.33
N HIS A 169 -10.31 1.58 0.98
CA HIS A 169 -9.05 1.98 0.38
C HIS A 169 -8.70 1.07 -0.82
N GLY A 170 -8.44 1.68 -1.98
CA GLY A 170 -8.05 0.97 -3.20
C GLY A 170 -9.21 0.51 -4.11
N PRO A 171 -8.92 -0.32 -5.13
CA PRO A 171 -9.91 -0.76 -6.10
C PRO A 171 -10.96 -1.70 -5.48
N LEU A 172 -12.17 -1.70 -6.06
CA LEU A 172 -13.28 -2.55 -5.60
C LEU A 172 -12.89 -4.04 -5.65
N ILE A 173 -12.29 -4.47 -6.76
CA ILE A 173 -11.71 -5.79 -6.93
C ILE A 173 -10.20 -5.61 -7.12
N PRO A 174 -9.39 -5.86 -6.09
CA PRO A 174 -7.96 -5.75 -6.19
C PRO A 174 -7.33 -6.77 -7.13
N PHE A 175 -6.22 -6.37 -7.75
CA PHE A 175 -5.45 -7.22 -8.63
C PHE A 175 -4.97 -8.49 -7.90
N GLU A 176 -4.57 -8.39 -6.63
CA GLU A 176 -4.13 -9.56 -5.87
C GLU A 176 -5.25 -10.59 -5.66
N MET A 177 -6.52 -10.19 -5.64
CA MET A 177 -7.64 -11.15 -5.60
C MET A 177 -7.87 -11.81 -6.97
N LEU A 178 -7.65 -11.09 -8.07
CA LEU A 178 -7.80 -11.60 -9.45
C LEU A 178 -6.64 -12.51 -9.87
N ALA A 179 -5.42 -12.07 -9.57
CA ALA A 179 -4.18 -12.77 -9.90
C ALA A 179 -4.02 -14.06 -9.10
N ASN A 180 -4.77 -14.20 -8.00
CA ASN A 180 -4.75 -15.35 -7.10
C ASN A 180 -3.32 -15.83 -6.82
N PRO A 181 -2.47 -14.98 -6.20
CA PRO A 181 -1.07 -15.31 -5.94
C PRO A 181 -0.92 -16.54 -5.02
N GLY A 182 -2.01 -16.95 -4.35
CA GLY A 182 -2.06 -18.19 -3.60
C GLY A 182 -2.27 -19.45 -4.43
N LYS A 183 -2.80 -19.40 -5.65
CA LYS A 183 -3.01 -20.62 -6.45
C LYS A 183 -1.71 -21.30 -6.92
N ALA A 184 -0.58 -20.62 -6.86
CA ALA A 184 0.70 -21.23 -7.20
C ALA A 184 1.15 -22.28 -6.15
N GLU A 185 0.81 -22.14 -4.86
CA GLU A 185 1.23 -23.11 -3.80
C GLU A 185 0.27 -23.25 -2.58
N LEU A 186 -0.74 -22.40 -2.38
CA LEU A 186 -1.68 -22.43 -1.25
C LEU A 186 -2.88 -23.35 -1.46
N LYS A 187 -2.62 -24.65 -1.66
CA LYS A 187 -3.60 -25.74 -1.42
C LYS A 187 -3.81 -26.03 0.09
N ILE A 188 -3.28 -25.19 0.98
CA ILE A 188 -3.06 -25.53 2.40
C ILE A 188 -3.89 -24.67 3.38
N LEU A 189 -4.57 -23.61 2.92
CA LEU A 189 -5.48 -22.83 3.79
C LEU A 189 -6.90 -23.41 3.76
N ASP A 190 -7.05 -24.63 4.30
CA ASP A 190 -8.34 -25.29 4.54
C ASP A 190 -8.66 -25.42 6.03
N VAL A 191 -8.07 -24.55 6.88
CA VAL A 191 -8.38 -24.54 8.32
C VAL A 191 -8.56 -23.11 8.81
N THR A 192 -9.81 -22.65 8.75
CA THR A 192 -10.30 -21.55 9.57
C THR A 192 -10.49 -22.11 10.98
N VAL A 193 -9.71 -21.62 11.96
CA VAL A 193 -9.98 -21.90 13.38
C VAL A 193 -10.84 -20.77 13.90
N GLU A 194 -12.12 -21.07 14.15
CA GLU A 194 -12.99 -20.24 14.98
C GLU A 194 -12.51 -20.32 16.43
N ILE A 195 -12.42 -19.16 17.11
CA ILE A 195 -12.27 -19.07 18.57
C ILE A 195 -13.64 -18.71 19.14
#